data_AF-A0A364VCD7-F1
#
_entry.id   AF-A0A364VCD7-F1
#
_cell.length_a   1.000
_cell.length_b   1.000
_cell.length_c   1.000
_cell.angle_alpha   90.00
_cell.angle_beta   90.00
_cell.angle_gamma   90.00
#
_symmetry.space_group_name_H-M   'P 1'
#
loop_
_entity.id
_entity.type
_entity.pdbx_description
1 polymer ?
#
loop_
_entity_poly.entity_id
_entity_poly.type
_entity_poly.pdbx_seq_one_letter_code
_entity_poly.pdbx_strand_id
1 'polypeptide(L)'
;MGTRWQLTLPAHATRLLVYALAVQAVIRGADYLLGDRDATTQTLAIAEQALPLPLWGVIFMVGGTLVLLGLRRRRARFIMSGAIWLFAAYGAVGWSLVLRILERATPVSRFVDTLVNPHWSLSWVHQLAVDFPLDGWRVPSSFFAAMVMWAAIGWGTQISARAWEVTRGPGRRTTT
;
A
#
# COMPACT_ATOMS: atom_id res chain seq x y z
N MET A 1 -8.18 15.42 -35.75
CA MET A 1 -6.85 15.11 -35.20
C MET A 1 -7.02 14.82 -33.72
N GLY A 2 -6.95 13.55 -33.31
CA GLY A 2 -7.06 13.19 -31.89
C GLY A 2 -5.74 13.53 -31.19
N THR A 3 -5.78 14.38 -30.18
CA THR A 3 -4.66 14.58 -29.26
C THR A 3 -4.29 13.22 -28.68
N ARG A 4 -3.12 12.69 -29.05
CA ARG A 4 -2.55 11.50 -28.42
C ARG A 4 -2.30 11.86 -26.96
N TRP A 5 -3.22 11.48 -26.09
CA TRP A 5 -3.08 11.62 -24.66
C TRP A 5 -1.81 10.86 -24.24
N GLN A 6 -0.83 11.57 -23.69
CA GLN A 6 0.41 11.01 -23.18
C GLN A 6 0.38 11.15 -21.66
N LEU A 7 0.24 10.03 -20.96
CA LEU A 7 0.32 10.00 -19.50
C LEU A 7 1.78 10.14 -19.05
N THR A 8 2.35 11.32 -19.17
CA THR A 8 3.69 11.64 -18.67
C THR A 8 3.58 12.61 -17.51
N LEU A 9 3.57 12.07 -16.29
CA LEU A 9 3.71 12.91 -15.10
C LEU A 9 5.10 13.57 -15.14
N PRO A 10 5.19 14.90 -14.93
CA PRO A 10 6.48 15.58 -14.85
C PRO A 10 7.36 14.96 -13.77
N ALA A 11 8.66 14.80 -14.05
CA ALA A 11 9.60 14.12 -13.14
C ALA A 11 9.69 14.78 -11.74
N HIS A 12 9.35 16.06 -11.63
CA HIS A 12 9.27 16.76 -10.34
C HIS A 12 8.01 16.37 -9.55
N ALA A 13 6.86 16.26 -10.23
CA ALA A 13 5.60 15.84 -9.62
C ALA A 13 5.69 14.40 -9.11
N THR A 14 6.23 13.48 -9.92
CA THR A 14 6.44 12.08 -9.49
C THR A 14 7.35 12.00 -8.27
N ARG A 15 8.44 12.78 -8.23
CA ARG A 15 9.32 12.83 -7.05
C ARG A 15 8.61 13.36 -5.81
N LEU A 16 7.83 14.43 -5.95
CA LEU A 16 7.04 15.00 -4.86
C LEU A 16 6.06 13.96 -4.30
N LEU A 17 5.35 13.24 -5.18
CA LEU A 17 4.42 12.18 -4.78
C LEU A 17 5.12 11.06 -4.01
N VAL A 18 6.26 10.55 -4.50
CA VAL A 18 7.01 9.51 -3.78
C VAL A 18 7.53 10.02 -2.43
N TYR A 19 7.97 11.29 -2.34
CA TYR A 19 8.32 11.91 -1.06
C TYR A 19 7.13 11.95 -0.10
N ALA A 20 5.99 12.45 -0.54
CA ALA A 20 4.79 12.56 0.28
C ALA A 20 4.35 11.18 0.81
N LEU A 21 4.34 10.16 -0.05
CA LEU A 21 4.00 8.79 0.33
C LEU A 21 5.01 8.20 1.33
N ALA A 22 6.30 8.44 1.13
CA ALA A 22 7.33 7.96 2.05
C ALA A 22 7.23 8.64 3.42
N VAL A 23 6.95 9.95 3.46
CA VAL A 23 6.68 10.68 4.70
C VAL A 23 5.42 10.14 5.38
N GLN A 24 4.35 9.88 4.63
CA GLN A 24 3.14 9.29 5.18
C GLN A 24 3.40 7.91 5.82
N ALA A 25 4.26 7.08 5.21
CA ALA A 25 4.67 5.80 5.80
C ALA A 25 5.46 5.99 7.11
N VAL A 26 6.33 7.01 7.19
CA VAL A 26 7.05 7.37 8.42
C VAL A 26 6.10 7.87 9.50
N ILE A 27 5.17 8.78 9.18
CA ILE A 27 4.16 9.27 10.12
C ILE A 27 3.36 8.09 10.70
N ARG A 28 2.86 7.20 9.84
CA ARG A 28 2.17 5.98 10.28
C ARG A 28 3.03 5.10 11.19
N GLY A 29 4.32 4.98 10.88
CA GLY A 29 5.26 4.27 11.72
C GLY A 29 5.41 4.91 13.11
N ALA A 30 5.45 6.24 13.18
CA ALA A 30 5.48 6.99 14.42
C ALA A 30 4.18 6.85 15.23
N ASP A 31 3.02 6.91 14.57
CA ASP A 31 1.70 6.74 15.22
C ASP A 31 1.63 5.37 15.93
N TYR A 32 2.12 4.31 15.26
CA TYR A 32 2.17 2.96 15.84
C TYR A 32 3.17 2.83 17.00
N LEU A 33 4.29 3.56 16.96
CA LEU A 33 5.29 3.56 18.03
C LEU A 33 4.82 4.31 19.28
N LEU A 34 4.15 5.44 19.08
CA LEU A 34 3.63 6.29 20.15
C LEU A 34 2.34 5.73 20.76
N GLY A 35 1.76 4.70 20.14
CA GLY A 35 0.58 4.04 20.65
C GLY A 35 -0.65 4.93 20.60
N ASP A 36 -0.78 5.73 19.54
CA ASP A 36 -2.04 6.44 19.29
C ASP A 36 -3.13 5.41 18.98
N ARG A 37 -3.97 5.16 19.99
CA ARG A 37 -4.83 3.97 20.09
C ARG A 37 -6.25 4.21 19.59
N ASP A 38 -6.69 5.46 19.50
CA ASP A 38 -8.13 5.74 19.41
C ASP A 38 -8.70 5.59 18.00
N ALA A 39 -7.88 5.81 16.96
CA ALA A 39 -8.28 5.59 15.55
C ALA A 39 -7.77 4.24 14.97
N THR A 40 -6.72 3.67 15.55
CA THR A 40 -5.90 2.62 14.91
C THR A 40 -6.12 1.23 15.50
N THR A 41 -6.40 1.13 16.80
CA THR A 41 -6.52 -0.14 17.54
C THR A 41 -7.81 -0.90 17.20
N GLN A 42 -8.89 -0.17 16.92
CA GLN A 42 -10.16 -0.81 16.57
C GLN A 42 -10.10 -1.56 15.23
N THR A 43 -9.08 -1.33 14.39
CA THR A 43 -8.90 -2.04 13.11
C THR A 43 -7.79 -3.11 13.18
N LEU A 44 -6.72 -2.94 13.97
CA LEU A 44 -5.54 -3.84 13.96
C LEU A 44 -5.48 -5.03 14.96
N ALA A 45 -6.50 -5.30 15.79
CA ALA A 45 -6.45 -6.37 16.81
C ALA A 45 -6.04 -7.78 16.33
N ILE A 46 -6.19 -8.11 15.03
CA ILE A 46 -5.67 -9.36 14.45
C ILE A 46 -4.23 -9.23 13.97
N ALA A 47 -3.83 -8.07 13.43
CA ALA A 47 -2.42 -7.78 13.16
C ALA A 47 -1.56 -7.80 14.43
N GLU A 48 -2.15 -7.44 15.57
CA GLU A 48 -1.52 -7.51 16.91
C GLU A 48 -1.22 -8.94 17.36
N GLN A 49 -1.99 -9.93 16.90
CA GLN A 49 -1.70 -11.34 17.16
C GLN A 49 -0.44 -11.81 16.42
N ALA A 50 -0.14 -11.20 15.27
CA ALA A 50 1.06 -11.51 14.50
C ALA A 50 2.30 -10.78 15.06
N LEU A 51 2.20 -9.47 15.34
CA LEU A 51 3.26 -8.67 15.96
C LEU A 51 2.67 -7.51 16.78
N PRO A 52 3.27 -7.14 17.93
CA PRO A 52 2.97 -5.92 18.67
C PRO A 52 2.98 -4.66 17.80
N LEU A 53 2.04 -3.73 18.05
CA LEU A 53 1.93 -2.44 17.33
C LEU A 53 3.27 -1.68 17.18
N PRO A 54 4.13 -1.56 18.21
CA PRO A 54 5.41 -0.86 18.06
C PRO A 54 6.32 -1.49 17.00
N LEU A 55 6.29 -2.82 16.84
CA LEU A 55 7.11 -3.50 15.82
C LEU A 55 6.60 -3.19 14.42
N TRP A 56 5.28 -3.14 14.21
CA TRP A 56 4.72 -2.61 12.97
C TRP A 56 5.19 -1.18 12.72
N GLY A 57 5.22 -0.35 13.77
CA GLY A 57 5.75 1.01 13.69
C GLY A 57 7.19 1.06 13.18
N VAL A 58 8.08 0.25 13.75
CA VAL A 58 9.48 0.12 13.28
C VAL A 58 9.53 -0.32 11.82
N ILE A 59 8.72 -1.29 11.41
CA ILE A 59 8.69 -1.80 10.02
C ILE A 59 8.34 -0.67 9.04
N PHE A 60 7.29 0.12 9.33
CA PHE A 60 6.89 1.26 8.49
C PHE A 60 7.94 2.38 8.50
N MET A 61 8.53 2.68 9.66
CA MET A 61 9.61 3.66 9.80
C MET A 61 10.83 3.30 8.95
N VAL A 62 11.29 2.05 9.02
CA VAL A 62 12.46 1.58 8.27
C VAL A 62 12.18 1.64 6.77
N GLY A 63 11.03 1.13 6.32
CA GLY A 63 10.63 1.16 4.91
C GLY A 63 10.57 2.58 4.35
N GLY A 64 9.87 3.48 5.05
CA GLY A 64 9.75 4.89 4.65
C GLY A 64 11.11 5.60 4.63
N THR A 65 11.94 5.38 5.65
CA THR A 65 13.28 5.97 5.75
C THR A 65 14.21 5.49 4.63
N LEU A 66 14.16 4.21 4.25
CA LEU A 66 14.91 3.68 3.12
C LEU A 66 14.56 4.39 1.81
N VAL A 67 13.26 4.61 1.56
CA VAL A 67 12.81 5.36 0.37
C VAL A 67 13.31 6.80 0.42
N LEU A 68 13.15 7.50 1.55
CA LEU A 68 13.62 8.88 1.73
C LEU A 68 15.13 9.00 1.53
N LEU A 69 15.90 8.07 2.10
CA LEU A 69 17.35 8.01 1.94
C LEU A 69 17.74 7.76 0.48
N GLY A 70 17.01 6.87 -0.20
CA GLY A 70 17.20 6.59 -1.62
C GLY A 70 16.92 7.79 -2.51
N LEU A 71 15.85 8.55 -2.23
CA LEU A 71 15.52 9.79 -2.92
C LEU A 71 16.59 10.87 -2.67
N ARG A 72 17.02 11.05 -1.41
CA ARG A 72 18.06 12.02 -1.03
C ARG A 72 19.40 11.71 -1.67
N ARG A 73 19.82 10.44 -1.64
CA ARG A 73 21.10 9.98 -2.22
C ARG A 73 21.02 9.69 -3.72
N ARG A 74 19.84 9.81 -4.34
CA ARG A 74 19.56 9.46 -5.74
C ARG A 74 20.01 8.04 -6.10
N ARG A 75 19.79 7.08 -5.18
CA ARG A 75 20.22 5.68 -5.32
C ARG A 75 19.00 4.76 -5.44
N ALA A 76 18.81 4.19 -6.62
CA ALA A 76 17.69 3.30 -6.95
C ALA A 76 17.57 2.11 -5.98
N ARG A 77 18.69 1.50 -5.58
CA ARG A 77 18.70 0.34 -4.67
C ARG A 77 17.95 0.59 -3.36
N PHE A 78 18.16 1.75 -2.73
CA PHE A 78 17.48 2.10 -1.48
C PHE A 78 15.98 2.33 -1.68
N ILE A 79 15.59 2.99 -2.77
CA ILE A 79 14.17 3.21 -3.13
C ILE A 79 13.48 1.87 -3.36
N MET A 80 14.11 0.97 -4.12
CA MET A 80 13.57 -0.36 -4.42
C MET A 80 13.42 -1.21 -3.15
N SER A 81 14.46 -1.29 -2.31
CA SER A 81 14.39 -2.02 -1.04
C SER A 81 13.30 -1.49 -0.12
N GLY A 82 13.22 -0.16 0.05
CA GLY A 82 12.17 0.47 0.86
C GLY A 82 10.76 0.24 0.29
N ALA A 83 10.60 0.32 -1.03
CA ALA A 83 9.32 0.07 -1.69
C ALA A 83 8.86 -1.39 -1.56
N ILE A 84 9.76 -2.38 -1.71
CA ILE A 84 9.44 -3.80 -1.48
C ILE A 84 9.06 -4.04 -0.02
N TRP A 85 9.79 -3.41 0.91
CA TRP A 85 9.51 -3.50 2.34
C TRP A 85 8.11 -2.96 2.68
N LEU A 86 7.77 -1.78 2.15
CA LEU A 86 6.46 -1.17 2.35
C LEU A 86 5.36 -1.96 1.64
N PHE A 87 5.60 -2.50 0.44
CA PHE A 87 4.68 -3.42 -0.22
C PHE A 87 4.30 -4.58 0.71
N ALA A 88 5.29 -5.26 1.29
CA ALA A 88 5.04 -6.38 2.20
C ALA A 88 4.31 -5.93 3.48
N ALA A 89 4.72 -4.82 4.08
CA ALA A 89 4.11 -4.30 5.31
C ALA A 89 2.64 -3.89 5.11
N TYR A 90 2.36 -3.10 4.07
CA TYR A 90 1.00 -2.69 3.72
C TYR A 90 0.12 -3.89 3.35
N GLY A 91 0.67 -4.87 2.62
CA GLY A 91 -0.03 -6.10 2.26
C GLY A 91 -0.38 -6.96 3.48
N ALA A 92 0.56 -7.14 4.42
CA ALA A 92 0.32 -7.90 5.64
C ALA A 92 -0.75 -7.25 6.53
N VAL A 93 -0.68 -5.93 6.73
CA VAL A 93 -1.74 -5.21 7.47
C VAL A 93 -3.07 -5.30 6.73
N GLY A 94 -3.11 -5.02 5.42
CA GLY A 94 -4.34 -5.11 4.63
C GLY A 94 -4.99 -6.50 4.72
N TRP A 95 -4.19 -7.56 4.62
CA TRP A 95 -4.67 -8.94 4.75
C TRP A 95 -5.23 -9.26 6.15
N SER A 96 -4.55 -8.82 7.21
CA SER A 96 -5.04 -9.01 8.58
C SER A 96 -6.41 -8.35 8.82
N LEU A 97 -6.67 -7.20 8.17
CA LEU A 97 -7.95 -6.52 8.25
C LEU A 97 -9.05 -7.28 7.51
N VAL A 98 -8.73 -7.91 6.37
CA VAL A 98 -9.66 -8.78 5.65
C VAL A 98 -10.06 -9.96 6.53
N LEU A 99 -9.08 -10.65 7.14
CA LEU A 99 -9.38 -11.75 8.07
C LEU A 99 -10.29 -11.29 9.21
N ARG A 100 -10.05 -10.09 9.75
CA ARG A 100 -10.91 -9.53 10.81
C ARG A 100 -12.33 -9.27 10.37
N ILE A 101 -12.52 -8.77 9.16
CA ILE A 101 -13.85 -8.59 8.58
C ILE A 101 -14.51 -9.94 8.40
N LEU A 102 -13.79 -10.96 7.91
CA LEU A 102 -14.33 -12.30 7.74
C LEU A 102 -14.70 -12.98 9.06
N GLU A 103 -13.95 -12.74 10.14
CA GLU A 103 -14.27 -13.25 11.48
C GLU A 103 -15.46 -12.52 12.13
N ARG A 104 -15.66 -11.24 11.84
CA ARG A 104 -16.71 -10.40 12.43
C ARG A 104 -17.99 -10.33 11.62
N ALA A 105 -17.91 -10.47 10.31
CA ALA A 105 -19.08 -10.49 9.45
C ALA A 105 -19.92 -11.73 9.76
N THR A 106 -21.24 -11.58 9.67
CA THR A 106 -22.22 -12.68 9.72
C THR A 106 -21.72 -13.91 8.97
N PRO A 107 -22.03 -15.14 9.42
CA PRO A 107 -21.45 -16.36 8.86
C PRO A 107 -21.55 -16.30 7.35
N VAL A 108 -20.43 -16.54 6.65
CA VAL A 108 -20.31 -16.41 5.18
C VAL A 108 -21.48 -17.06 4.45
N SER A 109 -22.07 -18.10 5.04
CA SER A 109 -23.33 -18.70 4.59
C SER A 109 -24.47 -17.71 4.43
N ARG A 110 -24.76 -16.81 5.40
CA ARG A 110 -25.82 -15.80 5.28
C ARG A 110 -25.55 -14.82 4.14
N PHE A 111 -24.31 -14.38 3.97
CA PHE A 111 -23.95 -13.50 2.86
C PHE A 111 -24.13 -14.20 1.51
N VAL A 112 -23.65 -15.44 1.40
CA VAL A 112 -23.83 -16.27 0.20
C VAL A 112 -25.31 -16.54 -0.06
N ASP A 113 -26.11 -16.84 0.97
CA ASP A 113 -27.55 -17.07 0.87
C ASP A 113 -28.27 -15.82 0.36
N THR A 114 -27.93 -14.62 0.87
CA THR A 114 -28.50 -13.34 0.42
C THR A 114 -28.12 -13.01 -1.03
N LEU A 115 -26.92 -13.40 -1.48
CA LEU A 115 -26.47 -13.23 -2.87
C LEU A 115 -27.11 -14.23 -3.85
N VAL A 116 -27.23 -15.49 -3.43
CA VAL A 116 -27.70 -16.60 -4.29
C VAL A 116 -29.23 -16.62 -4.38
N ASN A 117 -29.94 -16.09 -3.38
CA ASN A 117 -31.41 -15.98 -3.38
C ASN A 117 -31.88 -14.51 -3.45
N PRO A 118 -31.68 -13.82 -4.59
CA PRO A 118 -32.11 -12.44 -4.75
C PRO A 118 -33.64 -12.38 -4.85
N HIS A 119 -34.26 -11.62 -3.95
CA HIS A 119 -35.71 -11.36 -3.98
C HIS A 119 -36.07 -9.94 -4.44
N TRP A 120 -35.07 -9.19 -4.94
CA TRP A 120 -35.19 -7.88 -5.60
C TRP A 120 -36.11 -6.85 -4.90
N SER A 121 -36.15 -6.88 -3.58
CA SER A 121 -36.93 -5.93 -2.76
C SER A 121 -36.02 -4.89 -2.12
N LEU A 122 -36.61 -3.79 -1.63
CA LEU A 122 -35.90 -2.81 -0.79
C LEU A 122 -35.35 -3.45 0.51
N SER A 123 -36.05 -4.46 1.06
CA SER A 123 -35.58 -5.20 2.23
C SER A 123 -34.35 -6.05 1.92
N TRP A 124 -34.27 -6.63 0.71
CA TRP A 124 -33.08 -7.35 0.24
C TRP A 124 -31.87 -6.41 0.15
N VAL A 125 -32.03 -5.21 -0.43
CA VAL A 125 -30.96 -4.21 -0.50
C VAL A 125 -30.50 -3.79 0.90
N HIS A 126 -31.45 -3.59 1.82
CA HIS A 126 -31.14 -3.25 3.21
C HIS A 126 -30.41 -4.39 3.92
N GLN A 127 -30.86 -5.65 3.77
CA GLN A 127 -30.18 -6.84 4.30
C GLN A 127 -28.78 -6.98 3.71
N LEU A 128 -28.62 -6.82 2.39
CA LEU A 128 -27.30 -6.86 1.74
C LEU A 128 -26.37 -5.78 2.32
N ALA A 129 -26.86 -4.57 2.57
CA ALA A 129 -26.08 -3.49 3.15
C ALA A 129 -25.74 -3.71 4.64
N VAL A 130 -26.58 -4.43 5.38
CA VAL A 130 -26.33 -4.80 6.79
C VAL A 130 -25.38 -6.00 6.89
N ASP A 131 -25.57 -7.01 6.03
CA ASP A 131 -24.78 -8.24 6.00
C ASP A 131 -23.40 -8.04 5.37
N PHE A 132 -23.28 -7.09 4.43
CA PHE A 132 -22.02 -6.67 3.83
C PHE A 132 -21.62 -5.28 4.33
N PRO A 133 -20.82 -5.19 5.41
CA PRO A 133 -20.40 -3.91 5.96
C PRO A 133 -19.43 -3.22 4.99
N LEU A 134 -19.97 -2.50 4.00
CA LEU A 134 -19.21 -1.74 3.00
C LEU A 134 -18.20 -0.79 3.65
N ASP A 135 -18.59 -0.18 4.77
CA ASP A 135 -17.73 0.70 5.55
C ASP A 135 -16.50 -0.03 6.13
N GLY A 136 -16.62 -1.31 6.44
CA GLY A 136 -15.51 -2.15 6.90
C GLY A 136 -14.42 -2.33 5.85
N TRP A 137 -14.78 -2.39 4.57
CA TRP A 137 -13.84 -2.62 3.47
C TRP A 137 -13.00 -1.41 3.09
N ARG A 138 -13.41 -0.20 3.50
CA ARG A 138 -12.69 1.05 3.21
C ARG A 138 -11.26 1.03 3.74
N VAL A 139 -11.05 0.47 4.93
CA VAL A 139 -9.71 0.45 5.54
C VAL A 139 -8.79 -0.56 4.82
N PRO A 140 -9.11 -1.86 4.69
CA PRO A 140 -8.27 -2.81 3.96
C PRO A 140 -7.97 -2.37 2.52
N SER A 141 -8.98 -1.87 1.80
CA SER A 141 -8.78 -1.39 0.41
C SER A 141 -7.76 -0.26 0.32
N SER A 142 -7.74 0.66 1.29
CA SER A 142 -6.72 1.72 1.34
C SER A 142 -5.29 1.17 1.56
N PHE A 143 -5.15 0.10 2.37
CA PHE A 143 -3.87 -0.58 2.56
C PHE A 143 -3.42 -1.31 1.30
N PHE A 144 -4.33 -2.00 0.60
CA PHE A 144 -4.02 -2.65 -0.68
C PHE A 144 -3.70 -1.63 -1.78
N ALA A 145 -4.38 -0.50 -1.83
CA ALA A 145 -4.04 0.58 -2.76
C ALA A 145 -2.60 1.07 -2.51
N ALA A 146 -2.24 1.34 -1.26
CA ALA A 146 -0.88 1.72 -0.91
C ALA A 146 0.16 0.62 -1.22
N MET A 147 -0.18 -0.66 -0.96
CA MET A 147 0.64 -1.81 -1.34
C MET A 147 0.94 -1.79 -2.85
N VAL A 148 -0.08 -1.68 -3.70
CA VAL A 148 0.06 -1.63 -5.16
C VAL A 148 0.88 -0.43 -5.60
N MET A 149 0.67 0.74 -4.98
CA MET A 149 1.47 1.93 -5.27
C MET A 149 2.96 1.71 -4.96
N TRP A 150 3.29 1.08 -3.83
CA TRP A 150 4.68 0.75 -3.51
C TRP A 150 5.30 -0.27 -4.46
N ALA A 151 4.53 -1.29 -4.88
CA ALA A 151 4.97 -2.22 -5.92
C ALA A 151 5.28 -1.49 -7.25
N ALA A 152 4.39 -0.59 -7.67
CA ALA A 152 4.57 0.21 -8.88
C ALA A 152 5.80 1.14 -8.80
N ILE A 153 6.02 1.77 -7.65
CA ILE A 153 7.21 2.61 -7.40
C ILE A 153 8.50 1.78 -7.46
N GLY A 154 8.53 0.62 -6.79
CA GLY A 154 9.68 -0.28 -6.78
C GLY A 154 10.01 -0.78 -8.19
N TRP A 155 8.99 -1.27 -8.91
CA TRP A 155 9.12 -1.75 -10.28
C TRP A 155 9.51 -0.65 -11.27
N GLY A 156 8.87 0.52 -11.21
CA GLY A 156 9.19 1.66 -12.07
C GLY A 156 10.62 2.17 -11.85
N THR A 157 11.09 2.14 -10.60
CA THR A 157 12.48 2.47 -10.25
C THR A 157 13.47 1.46 -10.83
N GLN A 158 13.12 0.17 -10.79
CA GLN A 158 13.93 -0.90 -11.39
C GLN A 158 14.08 -0.73 -12.91
N ILE A 159 12.96 -0.50 -13.61
CA ILE A 159 12.97 -0.29 -15.07
C ILE A 159 13.84 0.92 -15.40
N SER A 160 13.66 2.04 -14.68
CA SER A 160 14.42 3.27 -14.91
C SER A 160 15.92 3.09 -14.68
N ALA A 161 16.30 2.36 -13.62
CA ALA A 161 17.70 2.06 -13.34
C ALA A 161 18.33 1.19 -14.44
N ARG A 162 17.64 0.14 -14.89
CA ARG A 162 18.11 -0.73 -15.99
C ARG A 162 18.21 0.02 -17.32
N ALA A 163 17.23 0.87 -17.63
CA ALA A 163 17.26 1.69 -18.85
C ALA A 163 18.45 2.66 -18.85
N TRP A 164 18.79 3.24 -17.70
CA TRP A 164 19.97 4.08 -17.54
C TRP A 164 21.28 3.32 -17.74
N GLU A 165 21.37 2.08 -17.24
CA GLU A 165 22.53 1.21 -17.43
C GLU A 165 22.73 0.85 -18.91
N VAL A 166 21.65 0.54 -19.64
CA VAL A 166 21.70 0.24 -21.08
C VAL A 166 22.13 1.46 -21.89
N THR A 167 21.54 2.63 -21.62
CA THR A 167 21.85 3.88 -22.36
C THR A 167 23.23 4.46 -22.03
N ARG A 168 23.82 4.10 -20.87
CA ARG A 168 25.16 4.53 -20.46
C ARG A 168 26.16 3.38 -20.33
N GLY A 169 25.92 2.26 -21.02
CA GLY A 169 26.78 1.08 -20.99
C GLY A 169 28.27 1.41 -21.26
N PRO A 170 29.20 0.53 -20.88
CA PRO A 170 30.64 0.81 -20.70
C PRO A 170 31.42 1.03 -22.02
N GLY A 171 31.04 2.05 -22.80
CA GLY A 171 31.56 2.37 -24.14
C GLY A 171 32.34 3.68 -24.24
N ARG A 172 32.87 4.19 -23.11
CA ARG A 172 33.86 5.28 -23.09
C ARG A 172 34.96 4.95 -22.08
N ARG A 173 35.61 3.80 -22.25
CA ARG A 173 37.05 3.70 -21.94
C ARG A 173 37.74 4.03 -23.25
N THR A 174 38.32 5.21 -23.26
CA THR A 174 39.13 5.77 -24.33
C THR A 174 40.16 4.74 -24.80
N THR A 175 40.09 4.43 -26.08
CA THR A 175 41.27 4.18 -26.91
C THR A 175 42.23 5.35 -26.72
N THR A 176 43.29 5.17 -25.94
CA THR A 176 44.56 5.91 -25.98
C THR A 176 45.57 5.11 -25.20
#